data_AF-A0A3E3HVR0-F1
#
_entry.id   AF-A0A3E3HVR0-F1
#
_cell.length_a   1.000
_cell.length_b   1.000
_cell.length_c   1.000
_cell.angle_alpha   90.00
_cell.angle_beta   90.00
_cell.angle_gamma   90.00
#
_symmetry.space_group_name_H-M   'P 1'
#
loop_
_entity.id
_entity.type
_entity.pdbx_description
1 polymer ?
#
loop_
_entity_poly.entity_id
_entity_poly.type
_entity_poly.pdbx_seq_one_letter_code
_entity_poly.pdbx_strand_id
1 'polypeptide(L)'
;MSKIRFANDIEMEVYGVTQSGDTLHIEVDTADVNSVISKFRDNSAATSVMRYYVGTDLLRGYAGYAKLAGIQFVPDVLRDINYAIVDPATASGFQETRVDTVTVTMQKTQEGIDAITAQLANHENEISVLKTDMGALEKTILGGE
;
A
#
# COMPACT_ATOMS: atom_id res chain seq x y z
N MET A 1 -15.79 14.40 -1.78
CA MET A 1 -14.38 14.40 -1.35
C MET A 1 -13.94 12.96 -1.15
N SER A 2 -12.72 12.63 -1.57
CA SER A 2 -12.19 11.27 -1.53
C SER A 2 -11.21 11.13 -0.37
N LYS A 3 -11.14 9.95 0.24
CA LYS A 3 -10.24 9.69 1.38
C LYS A 3 -9.77 8.24 1.42
N ILE A 4 -8.62 8.04 2.07
CA ILE A 4 -8.17 6.72 2.51
C ILE A 4 -8.36 6.62 4.02
N ARG A 5 -8.87 5.48 4.48
CA ARG A 5 -8.80 5.05 5.87
C ARG A 5 -7.78 3.93 6.01
N PHE A 6 -6.80 4.11 6.88
CA PHE A 6 -5.78 3.12 7.21
C PHE A 6 -6.33 2.02 8.12
N ALA A 7 -5.54 0.97 8.38
CA ALA A 7 -5.94 -0.12 9.26
C ALA A 7 -6.16 0.31 10.71
N ASN A 8 -5.51 1.38 11.15
CA ASN A 8 -5.65 2.01 12.47
C ASN A 8 -6.78 3.06 12.53
N ASP A 9 -7.68 3.08 11.54
CA ASP A 9 -8.81 3.99 11.39
C ASP A 9 -8.48 5.48 11.25
N ILE A 10 -7.19 5.84 11.17
CA ILE A 10 -6.79 7.19 10.76
C ILE A 10 -7.25 7.43 9.32
N GLU A 11 -7.81 8.61 9.08
CA GLU A 11 -8.24 9.03 7.75
C GLU A 11 -7.28 10.09 7.17
N MET A 12 -7.18 10.10 5.86
CA MET A 12 -6.44 11.10 5.11
C MET A 12 -7.20 11.40 3.81
N GLU A 13 -7.44 12.67 3.55
CA GLU A 13 -7.98 13.12 2.27
C GLU A 13 -6.97 12.85 1.16
N VAL A 14 -7.49 12.44 0.01
CA VAL A 14 -6.70 12.15 -1.19
C VAL A 14 -7.41 12.74 -2.39
N TYR A 15 -6.63 13.14 -3.40
CA TYR A 15 -7.17 13.50 -4.69
C TYR A 15 -7.64 12.25 -5.43
N GLY A 16 -6.82 11.20 -5.44
CA GLY A 16 -7.12 9.95 -6.13
C GLY A 16 -6.20 8.81 -5.74
N VAL A 17 -6.62 7.60 -6.12
CA VAL A 17 -5.86 6.38 -5.91
C VAL A 17 -5.91 5.53 -7.18
N THR A 18 -4.75 5.18 -7.70
CA THR A 18 -4.60 4.36 -8.92
C THR A 18 -3.77 3.13 -8.62
N GLN A 19 -4.26 1.97 -9.03
CA GLN A 19 -3.57 0.70 -8.85
C GLN A 19 -3.05 0.18 -10.19
N SER A 20 -1.79 -0.25 -10.23
CA SER A 20 -1.17 -0.89 -11.38
C SER A 20 -0.38 -2.12 -10.91
N GLY A 21 -0.94 -3.31 -11.08
CA GLY A 21 -0.36 -4.56 -10.58
C GLY A 21 -0.06 -4.49 -9.08
N ASP A 22 1.22 -4.68 -8.74
CA ASP A 22 1.73 -4.65 -7.36
C ASP A 22 2.09 -3.25 -6.87
N THR A 23 1.71 -2.22 -7.61
CA THR A 23 1.93 -0.82 -7.23
C THR A 23 0.61 -0.09 -7.00
N LEU A 24 0.59 0.75 -5.96
CA LEU A 24 -0.51 1.65 -5.62
C LEU A 24 0.03 3.08 -5.58
N HIS A 25 -0.55 3.96 -6.39
CA HIS A 25 -0.25 5.39 -6.41
C HIS A 25 -1.37 6.13 -5.69
N ILE A 26 -1.01 6.96 -4.72
CA ILE A 26 -1.92 7.75 -3.89
C ILE A 26 -1.54 9.21 -4.07
N GLU A 27 -2.44 9.99 -4.64
CA GLU A 27 -2.24 11.42 -4.89
C GLU A 27 -2.90 12.25 -3.79
N VAL A 28 -2.13 13.16 -3.20
CA VAL A 28 -2.54 13.99 -2.07
C VAL A 28 -2.18 15.44 -2.35
N ASP A 29 -3.16 16.33 -2.26
CA ASP A 29 -2.93 17.76 -2.19
C ASP A 29 -2.51 18.12 -0.77
N THR A 30 -1.33 18.73 -0.59
CA THR A 30 -0.81 19.03 0.74
C THR A 30 0.15 20.22 0.71
N ALA A 31 0.08 21.05 1.76
CA ALA A 31 1.13 22.03 2.05
C ALA A 31 2.26 21.44 2.93
N ASP A 32 2.05 20.24 3.48
CA ASP A 32 3.02 19.54 4.33
C ASP A 32 3.29 18.13 3.78
N VAL A 33 4.34 18.05 2.95
CA VAL A 33 4.81 16.81 2.34
C VAL A 33 5.30 15.81 3.39
N ASN A 34 5.95 16.29 4.47
CA ASN A 34 6.51 15.42 5.50
C ASN A 34 5.42 14.73 6.32
N SER A 35 4.34 15.45 6.63
CA SER A 35 3.16 14.88 7.27
C SER A 35 2.57 13.74 6.43
N VAL A 36 2.45 13.91 5.10
CA VAL A 36 1.99 12.84 4.21
C VAL A 36 2.95 11.65 4.24
N ILE A 37 4.24 11.88 4.06
CA ILE A 37 5.25 10.80 4.03
C ILE A 37 5.24 10.00 5.34
N SER A 38 5.13 10.66 6.49
CA SER A 38 5.15 9.99 7.81
C SER A 38 3.99 9.02 8.04
N LYS A 39 2.87 9.18 7.32
CA LYS A 39 1.74 8.24 7.39
C LYS A 39 2.04 6.90 6.71
N PHE A 40 2.97 6.89 5.75
CA PHE A 40 3.31 5.69 4.96
C PHE A 40 4.66 5.08 5.33
N ARG A 41 5.67 5.92 5.59
CA ARG A 41 7.02 5.48 5.90
C ARG A 41 7.02 4.72 7.22
N ASP A 42 7.60 3.52 7.20
CA ASP A 42 7.78 2.65 8.37
C ASP A 42 6.49 2.36 9.16
N ASN A 43 5.34 2.42 8.48
CA ASN A 43 4.02 2.25 9.08
C ASN A 43 3.26 1.07 8.46
N SER A 44 3.96 -0.06 8.29
CA SER A 44 3.44 -1.28 7.65
C SER A 44 2.16 -1.80 8.32
N ALA A 45 2.03 -1.62 9.63
CA ALA A 45 0.81 -1.97 10.37
C ALA A 45 -0.40 -1.17 9.88
N ALA A 46 -0.29 0.16 9.74
CA ALA A 46 -1.39 1.00 9.27
C ALA A 46 -1.65 0.85 7.77
N THR A 47 -0.60 0.63 6.96
CA THR A 47 -0.70 0.49 5.49
C THR A 47 -1.00 -0.95 5.03
N SER A 48 -1.00 -1.92 5.95
CA SER A 48 -1.37 -3.32 5.69
C SER A 48 -2.71 -3.45 4.98
N VAL A 49 -3.67 -2.60 5.35
CA VAL A 49 -4.97 -2.44 4.71
C VAL A 49 -5.30 -0.94 4.59
N MET A 50 -5.60 -0.50 3.38
CA MET A 50 -6.05 0.85 3.07
C MET A 50 -7.42 0.79 2.38
N ARG A 51 -8.37 1.59 2.84
CA ARG A 51 -9.75 1.60 2.34
C ARG A 51 -10.05 2.94 1.70
N TYR A 52 -10.34 2.94 0.40
CA TYR A 52 -10.60 4.14 -0.37
C TYR A 52 -12.09 4.42 -0.47
N TYR A 53 -12.48 5.62 -0.03
CA TYR A 53 -13.85 6.11 -0.01
C TYR A 53 -14.02 7.32 -0.92
N VAL A 54 -15.19 7.43 -1.52
CA VAL A 54 -15.67 8.66 -2.17
C VAL A 54 -16.98 9.05 -1.50
N GLY A 55 -16.97 10.19 -0.81
CA GLY A 55 -18.06 10.52 0.12
C GLY A 55 -18.11 9.51 1.27
N THR A 56 -19.26 8.85 1.43
CA THR A 56 -19.46 7.79 2.44
C THR A 56 -19.22 6.39 1.91
N ASP A 57 -19.08 6.24 0.59
CA ASP A 57 -19.11 4.92 -0.05
C ASP A 57 -17.71 4.34 -0.14
N LEU A 58 -17.54 3.11 0.36
CA LEU A 58 -16.31 2.34 0.20
C LEU A 58 -16.23 1.85 -1.25
N LEU A 59 -15.31 2.41 -2.03
CA LEU A 59 -15.12 2.00 -3.43
C LEU A 59 -14.16 0.82 -3.56
N ARG A 60 -13.08 0.79 -2.79
CA ARG A 60 -12.07 -0.27 -2.88
C ARG A 60 -11.26 -0.43 -1.61
N GLY A 61 -10.94 -1.68 -1.27
CA GLY A 61 -9.91 -2.03 -0.28
C GLY A 61 -8.62 -2.45 -0.97
N TYR A 62 -7.49 -1.98 -0.45
CA TYR A 62 -6.14 -2.34 -0.88
C TYR A 62 -5.44 -3.02 0.27
N ALA A 63 -4.95 -4.25 0.06
CA ALA A 63 -4.27 -5.03 1.07
C ALA A 63 -2.87 -5.45 0.60
N GLY A 64 -1.93 -5.49 1.54
CA GLY A 64 -0.55 -5.91 1.30
C GLY A 64 0.36 -4.84 0.71
N TYR A 65 -0.12 -3.62 0.45
CA TYR A 65 0.69 -2.48 -0.02
C TYR A 65 1.46 -1.84 1.15
N ALA A 66 2.38 -2.59 1.75
CA ALA A 66 3.02 -2.24 3.02
C ALA A 66 4.39 -1.55 2.88
N LYS A 67 4.97 -1.52 1.68
CA LYS A 67 6.29 -0.93 1.43
C LYS A 67 6.18 0.39 0.68
N LEU A 68 6.74 1.45 1.24
CA LEU A 68 6.92 2.70 0.50
C LEU A 68 8.01 2.53 -0.55
N ALA A 69 7.66 2.70 -1.82
CA ALA A 69 8.57 2.51 -2.95
C ALA A 69 9.02 3.81 -3.61
N GLY A 70 8.22 4.88 -3.51
CA GLY A 70 8.57 6.16 -4.11
C GLY A 70 7.70 7.30 -3.64
N ILE A 71 8.23 8.50 -3.75
CA ILE A 71 7.52 9.77 -3.49
C ILE A 71 7.85 10.70 -4.64
N GLN A 72 6.82 11.29 -5.24
CA GLN A 72 6.97 12.34 -6.24
C GLN A 72 6.25 13.59 -5.74
N PHE A 73 6.96 14.71 -5.71
CA PHE A 73 6.40 16.01 -5.37
C PHE A 73 6.30 16.87 -6.62
N VAL A 74 5.14 17.46 -6.84
CA VAL A 74 4.88 18.40 -7.93
C VAL A 74 4.24 19.65 -7.32
N PRO A 75 4.97 20.77 -7.23
CA PRO A 75 4.42 22.01 -6.70
C PRO A 75 3.54 22.73 -7.74
N ASP A 76 2.73 23.67 -7.26
CA ASP A 76 1.98 24.64 -8.08
C ASP A 76 1.05 24.03 -9.14
N VAL A 77 0.45 22.88 -8.84
CA VAL A 77 -0.48 22.17 -9.73
C VAL A 77 -1.79 22.94 -9.82
N LEU A 78 -2.18 23.30 -11.04
CA LEU A 78 -3.47 23.91 -11.32
C LEU A 78 -4.59 22.87 -11.15
N ARG A 79 -5.47 23.08 -10.17
CA ARG A 79 -6.59 22.17 -9.86
C ARG A 79 -7.92 22.63 -10.42
N ASP A 80 -8.16 23.93 -10.41
CA ASP A 80 -9.42 24.50 -10.86
C ASP A 80 -9.25 25.92 -11.37
N ILE A 81 -10.13 26.33 -12.29
CA ILE A 81 -10.21 27.70 -12.80
C ILE A 81 -11.65 28.20 -12.62
N ASN A 82 -11.81 29.25 -11.84
CA ASN A 82 -13.09 29.90 -11.64
C ASN A 82 -13.29 31.02 -12.67
N TYR A 83 -13.91 30.67 -13.79
CA TYR A 83 -14.22 31.59 -14.89
C TYR A 83 -15.21 32.72 -14.55
N ALA A 84 -15.84 32.69 -13.37
CA ALA A 84 -16.73 33.78 -12.94
C ALA A 84 -15.95 34.98 -12.37
N ILE A 85 -14.67 34.82 -12.02
CA ILE A 85 -13.85 35.85 -11.39
C ILE A 85 -12.64 36.12 -12.27
N VAL A 86 -12.58 37.31 -12.86
CA VAL A 86 -11.43 37.76 -13.66
C VAL A 86 -10.28 38.10 -12.73
N ASP A 87 -9.10 37.53 -12.98
CA ASP A 87 -7.86 37.80 -12.26
C ASP A 87 -6.69 37.92 -13.26
N PRO A 88 -6.30 39.14 -13.65
CA PRO A 88 -5.22 39.38 -14.60
C PRO A 88 -3.83 38.96 -14.11
N ALA A 89 -3.66 38.66 -12.82
CA ALA A 89 -2.37 38.23 -12.26
C ALA A 89 -2.09 36.74 -12.49
N THR A 90 -3.11 35.96 -12.88
CA THR A 90 -3.01 34.53 -13.15
C THR A 90 -2.73 34.24 -14.62
N ALA A 91 -2.25 33.03 -14.94
CA ALA A 91 -1.92 32.65 -16.31
C ALA A 91 -3.16 32.53 -17.22
N SER A 92 -4.28 32.08 -16.68
CA SER A 92 -5.55 31.95 -17.40
C SER A 92 -6.33 33.26 -17.51
N GLY A 93 -5.97 34.28 -16.73
CA GLY A 93 -6.73 35.54 -16.63
C GLY A 93 -7.97 35.46 -15.73
N PHE A 94 -8.15 34.35 -15.03
CA PHE A 94 -9.25 34.07 -14.11
C PHE A 94 -8.71 33.50 -12.79
N GLN A 95 -9.50 33.57 -11.72
CA GLN A 95 -9.06 33.01 -10.44
C GLN A 95 -8.69 31.52 -10.58
N GLU A 96 -7.46 31.17 -10.24
CA GLU A 96 -6.92 29.80 -10.28
C GLU A 96 -6.79 29.24 -8.87
N THR A 97 -7.20 27.99 -8.68
CA THR A 97 -6.85 27.22 -7.48
C THR A 97 -5.62 26.37 -7.79
N ARG A 98 -4.51 26.68 -7.12
CA ARG A 98 -3.26 25.94 -7.24
C ARG A 98 -2.89 25.29 -5.92
N VAL A 99 -2.39 24.06 -5.99
CA VAL A 99 -1.98 23.30 -4.81
C VAL A 99 -0.71 22.53 -5.10
N ASP A 100 0.03 22.24 -4.03
CA ASP A 100 1.15 21.34 -4.09
C ASP A 100 0.66 19.89 -3.96
N THR A 101 1.21 19.01 -4.80
CA THR A 101 0.76 17.61 -4.92
C THR A 101 1.88 16.64 -4.59
N VAL A 102 1.55 15.63 -3.79
CA VAL A 102 2.42 14.49 -3.51
C VAL A 102 1.77 13.23 -4.05
N THR A 103 2.51 12.49 -4.88
CA THR A 103 2.18 11.11 -5.23
C THR A 103 3.02 10.16 -4.40
N VAL A 104 2.37 9.40 -3.53
CA VAL A 104 2.99 8.30 -2.77
C VAL A 104 2.82 7.01 -3.56
N THR A 105 3.92 6.31 -3.77
CA THR A 105 3.94 5.00 -4.42
C THR A 105 4.20 3.91 -3.40
N MET A 106 3.19 3.06 -3.17
CA MET A 106 3.28 1.89 -2.31
C MET A 106 3.43 0.64 -3.16
N GLN A 107 4.26 -0.29 -2.71
CA GLN A 107 4.47 -1.58 -3.33
C GLN A 107 3.87 -2.68 -2.45
N LYS A 108 3.24 -3.64 -3.13
CA LYS A 108 2.74 -4.85 -2.51
C LYS A 108 3.90 -5.68 -2.00
N THR A 109 3.86 -6.07 -0.74
CA THR A 109 4.84 -6.96 -0.14
C THR A 109 4.32 -8.39 -0.18
N GLN A 110 5.21 -9.31 -0.55
CA GLN A 110 4.93 -10.73 -0.57
C GLN A 110 5.30 -11.39 0.77
N GLU A 111 5.62 -10.61 1.81
CA GLU A 111 6.14 -11.08 3.10
C GLU A 111 5.30 -12.20 3.72
N GLY A 112 3.97 -12.16 3.56
CA GLY A 112 3.09 -13.24 4.00
C GLY A 112 3.30 -14.56 3.24
N ILE A 113 3.52 -14.49 1.92
CA ILE A 113 3.77 -15.67 1.09
C ILE A 113 5.19 -16.20 1.30
N ASP A 114 6.19 -15.32 1.44
CA ASP A 114 7.57 -15.72 1.67
C ASP A 114 7.69 -16.47 3.01
N ALA A 115 7.03 -15.96 4.06
CA ALA A 115 6.95 -16.62 5.36
C ALA A 115 6.25 -17.98 5.29
N ILE A 116 5.12 -18.07 4.56
CA ILE A 116 4.41 -19.35 4.35
C ILE A 116 5.28 -20.34 3.57
N THR A 117 6.01 -19.87 2.55
CA THR A 117 6.89 -20.71 1.71
C THR A 117 8.05 -21.28 2.54
N ALA A 118 8.65 -20.47 3.41
CA ALA A 118 9.71 -20.94 4.31
C ALA A 118 9.18 -21.96 5.33
N GLN A 119 8.00 -21.75 5.90
CA GLN A 119 7.36 -22.72 6.80
C GLN A 119 7.05 -24.04 6.08
N LEU A 120 6.56 -23.98 4.84
CA LEU A 120 6.27 -25.17 4.05
C LEU A 120 7.54 -26.01 3.80
N ALA A 121 8.65 -25.36 3.42
CA ALA A 121 9.93 -26.04 3.21
C ALA A 121 10.44 -26.74 4.49
N ASN A 122 10.25 -26.11 5.67
CA ASN A 122 10.59 -26.75 6.95
C ASN A 122 9.71 -27.97 7.22
N HIS A 123 8.39 -27.85 7.05
CA HIS A 123 7.48 -28.99 7.23
C HIS A 123 7.78 -30.14 6.25
N GLU A 124 8.15 -29.85 5.01
CA GLU A 124 8.56 -30.86 4.03
C GLU A 124 9.81 -31.63 4.49
N ASN A 125 10.79 -30.93 5.07
CA ASN A 125 11.98 -31.56 5.66
C ASN A 125 11.62 -32.42 6.88
N GLU A 126 10.79 -31.91 7.79
CA GLU A 126 10.33 -32.67 8.97
C GLU A 126 9.59 -33.96 8.56
N ILE A 127 8.71 -33.88 7.56
CA ILE A 127 8.01 -35.05 7.00
C ILE A 127 9.00 -36.04 6.38
N SER A 128 10.05 -35.57 5.70
CA SER A 128 11.07 -36.44 5.10
C SER A 128 11.87 -37.21 6.16
N VAL A 129 12.26 -36.52 7.24
CA VAL A 129 12.93 -37.15 8.38
C VAL A 129 12.02 -38.20 9.03
N LEU A 130 10.76 -37.85 9.31
CA LEU A 130 9.79 -38.78 9.90
C LEU A 130 9.56 -40.03 9.05
N LYS A 131 9.52 -39.90 7.72
CA LYS A 131 9.43 -41.05 6.80
C LYS A 131 10.65 -41.95 6.90
N THR A 132 11.84 -41.37 7.04
CA THR A 132 13.10 -42.12 7.19
C THR A 132 13.13 -42.88 8.51
N ASP A 133 12.79 -42.21 9.62
CA ASP A 133 12.75 -42.82 10.95
C ASP A 133 11.70 -43.94 11.01
N MET A 134 10.53 -43.73 10.41
CA MET A 134 9.48 -44.76 10.33
C MET A 134 9.96 -46.00 9.57
N GLY A 135 10.63 -45.83 8.42
CA GLY A 135 11.20 -46.95 7.68
C GLY A 135 12.28 -47.71 8.46
N ALA A 136 13.12 -47.00 9.23
CA ALA A 136 14.12 -47.62 10.09
C ALA A 136 13.48 -48.42 11.25
N LEU A 137 12.40 -47.89 11.84
CA LEU A 137 11.63 -48.57 12.88
C LEU A 137 10.92 -49.82 12.34
N GLU A 138 10.26 -49.72 11.19
CA GLU A 138 9.62 -50.86 10.52
C GLU A 138 10.62 -52.00 10.29
N LYS A 139 11.80 -51.68 9.76
CA LYS A 139 12.89 -52.63 9.55
C LYS A 139 13.33 -53.30 10.85
N THR A 140 13.49 -52.53 11.92
CA THR A 140 13.88 -53.02 13.25
C THR A 140 12.84 -53.98 13.84
N ILE A 141 11.55 -53.64 13.73
CA ILE A 141 10.46 -54.43 14.28
C ILE A 141 10.25 -55.73 13.49
N LEU A 142 10.39 -55.66 12.16
CA LEU A 142 10.18 -56.82 11.28
C LEU A 142 11.40 -57.74 11.16
N GLY A 143 12.50 -57.42 11.86
CA GLY A 143 13.71 -58.25 11.86
C GLY A 143 14.45 -58.25 10.53
N GLY A 144 14.30 -57.21 9.71
CA GLY A 144 15.06 -57.05 8.48
C GLY A 144 16.48 -56.56 8.75
N GLU A 145 17.50 -57.27 8.25
CA GLU A 145 18.94 -56.91 8.34
C GLU A 145 19.25 -55.49 7.88
#